data_AF-A0A2E7MB11-F1
#
_entry.id   AF-A0A2E7MB11-F1
#
_cell.length_a   1.000
_cell.length_b   1.000
_cell.length_c   1.000
_cell.angle_alpha   90.00
_cell.angle_beta   90.00
_cell.angle_gamma   90.00
#
_symmetry.space_group_name_H-M   'P 1'
#
loop_
_entity.id
_entity.type
_entity.pdbx_description
1 polymer ?
#
loop_
_entity_poly.entity_id
_entity_poly.type
_entity_poly.pdbx_seq_one_letter_code
_entity_poly.pdbx_strand_id
1 'polypeptide(L)'
;MMRRRWFRWAILAATVLLTSSSVALAAGGGDGHQAAGPDGTAIFRHLLNLSLLIALLVWALRTPMSDFLRRRQLEVRDQLDASANAKADAEQRYQEIETRLGDFQGELDKLMTDVREDAEMERRSIEARAEQTSTQLEAAAKRTVEEELRRARLALRSEAIDLAVGMAKDRLSNQVGDDDQKRLTDRYLDRVQETSQS
;
A
#
# COMPACT_ATOMS: atom_id res chain seq x y z
N MET A 1 0.15 -38.82 -39.36
CA MET A 1 -0.63 -38.45 -40.58
C MET A 1 -0.95 -39.64 -41.53
N MET A 2 -0.19 -40.75 -41.55
CA MET A 2 -0.46 -41.90 -42.43
C MET A 2 -1.75 -42.68 -42.14
N ARG A 3 -2.17 -42.87 -40.88
CA ARG A 3 -3.40 -43.64 -40.54
C ARG A 3 -4.68 -42.96 -41.01
N ARG A 4 -4.72 -41.62 -41.01
CA ARG A 4 -5.83 -40.80 -41.55
C ARG A 4 -5.95 -40.89 -43.06
N ARG A 5 -4.80 -41.01 -43.75
CA ARG A 5 -4.78 -41.29 -45.20
C ARG A 5 -5.34 -42.69 -45.45
N TRP A 6 -4.87 -43.70 -44.73
CA TRP A 6 -5.37 -45.08 -44.87
C TRP A 6 -6.87 -45.22 -44.60
N PHE A 7 -7.42 -44.49 -43.62
CA PHE A 7 -8.87 -44.43 -43.36
C PHE A 7 -9.66 -43.79 -44.52
N ARG A 8 -9.12 -42.72 -45.15
CA ARG A 8 -9.72 -42.10 -46.34
C ARG A 8 -9.63 -43.02 -47.56
N TRP A 9 -8.51 -43.74 -47.73
CA TRP A 9 -8.33 -44.77 -48.76
C TRP A 9 -9.24 -45.99 -48.54
N ALA A 10 -9.51 -46.36 -47.29
CA ALA A 10 -10.43 -47.43 -46.92
C ALA A 10 -11.90 -47.06 -47.20
N ILE A 11 -12.31 -45.83 -46.87
CA ILE A 11 -13.64 -45.31 -47.23
C ILE A 11 -13.78 -45.19 -48.75
N LEU A 12 -12.75 -44.69 -49.44
CA LEU A 12 -12.72 -44.62 -50.90
C LEU A 12 -12.77 -46.01 -51.55
N ALA A 13 -12.07 -47.01 -50.98
CA ALA A 13 -12.13 -48.39 -51.48
C ALA A 13 -13.52 -48.99 -51.26
N ALA A 14 -14.16 -48.73 -50.11
CA ALA A 14 -15.52 -49.17 -49.84
C ALA A 14 -16.54 -48.49 -50.77
N THR A 15 -16.46 -47.18 -51.01
CA THR A 15 -17.33 -46.48 -51.96
C THR A 15 -17.10 -46.95 -53.39
N VAL A 16 -15.85 -47.19 -53.80
CA VAL A 16 -15.51 -47.76 -55.11
C VAL A 16 -16.12 -49.17 -55.26
N LEU A 17 -16.01 -50.03 -54.24
CA LEU A 17 -16.62 -51.37 -54.20
C LEU A 17 -18.16 -51.36 -54.20
N LEU A 18 -18.79 -50.34 -53.61
CA LEU A 18 -20.25 -50.13 -53.65
C LEU A 18 -20.70 -49.60 -55.03
N THR A 19 -19.94 -48.71 -55.66
CA THR A 19 -20.25 -48.19 -57.00
C THR A 19 -19.98 -49.20 -58.12
N SER A 20 -19.00 -50.10 -57.98
CA SER A 20 -18.70 -51.12 -58.98
C SER A 20 -19.77 -52.21 -59.10
N SER A 21 -20.64 -52.39 -58.09
CA SER A 21 -21.86 -53.21 -58.24
C SER A 21 -22.94 -52.57 -59.12
N SER A 22 -22.92 -51.24 -59.35
CA SER A 22 -23.82 -50.56 -60.30
C SER A 22 -23.24 -50.44 -61.72
N VAL A 23 -21.92 -50.53 -61.90
CA VAL A 23 -21.26 -50.53 -63.22
C VAL A 23 -21.24 -51.94 -63.83
N ALA A 24 -22.30 -52.71 -63.63
CA ALA A 24 -22.61 -53.91 -64.41
C ALA A 24 -23.83 -53.70 -65.33
N LEU A 25 -24.47 -52.52 -65.28
CA LEU A 25 -25.69 -52.21 -66.02
C LEU A 25 -25.51 -51.00 -66.96
N ALA A 26 -24.37 -50.87 -67.64
CA ALA A 26 -24.18 -49.83 -68.66
C ALA A 26 -22.93 -50.05 -69.55
N ALA A 27 -22.67 -51.27 -70.01
CA ALA A 27 -21.76 -51.52 -71.13
C ALA A 27 -22.28 -52.74 -71.89
N GLY A 28 -22.88 -52.51 -73.06
CA GLY A 28 -23.72 -53.48 -73.76
C GLY A 28 -22.98 -54.68 -74.34
N GLY A 29 -23.70 -55.80 -74.38
CA GLY A 29 -23.47 -56.92 -75.29
C GLY A 29 -23.17 -58.25 -74.62
N GLY A 30 -24.20 -59.11 -74.46
CA GLY A 30 -24.03 -60.55 -74.21
C GLY A 30 -24.74 -61.08 -72.97
N ASP A 31 -25.99 -61.52 -73.19
CA ASP A 31 -26.72 -62.61 -72.52
C ASP A 31 -26.47 -62.88 -71.03
N GLY A 32 -27.47 -62.58 -70.20
CA GLY A 32 -27.48 -63.07 -68.82
C GLY A 32 -28.55 -62.54 -67.88
N HIS A 33 -29.70 -62.05 -68.35
CA HIS A 33 -30.87 -61.98 -67.48
C HIS A 33 -31.57 -63.34 -67.47
N GLN A 34 -31.19 -64.21 -66.53
CA GLN A 34 -32.12 -65.18 -65.99
C GLN A 34 -32.48 -64.74 -64.56
N ALA A 35 -33.66 -64.14 -64.46
CA ALA A 35 -34.42 -64.13 -63.23
C ALA A 35 -35.01 -65.54 -63.04
N ALA A 36 -34.55 -66.30 -62.04
CA ALA A 36 -35.25 -67.50 -61.55
C ALA A 36 -34.70 -67.96 -60.17
N GLY A 37 -35.33 -67.52 -59.07
CA GLY A 37 -35.13 -68.07 -57.71
C GLY A 37 -34.14 -67.30 -56.83
N PRO A 38 -34.16 -67.48 -55.49
CA PRO A 38 -33.17 -66.86 -54.62
C PRO A 38 -31.81 -67.52 -54.87
N ASP A 39 -31.06 -66.95 -55.81
CA ASP A 39 -29.70 -67.38 -56.12
C ASP A 39 -28.84 -67.21 -54.87
N GLY A 40 -28.58 -68.33 -54.16
CA GLY A 40 -27.76 -68.33 -52.95
C GLY A 40 -26.36 -67.74 -53.18
N THR A 41 -25.88 -67.73 -54.43
CA THR A 41 -24.63 -67.10 -54.85
C THR A 41 -24.68 -65.57 -54.85
N ALA A 42 -25.80 -64.95 -55.24
CA ALA A 42 -26.00 -63.51 -55.17
C ALA A 42 -26.10 -63.06 -53.70
N ILE A 43 -26.88 -63.77 -52.90
CA ILE A 43 -27.02 -63.52 -51.45
C ILE A 43 -25.65 -63.66 -50.75
N PHE A 44 -24.88 -64.70 -51.08
CA PHE A 44 -23.53 -64.91 -50.55
C PHE A 44 -22.58 -63.77 -50.89
N ARG A 45 -22.60 -63.27 -52.13
CA ARG A 45 -21.78 -62.13 -52.57
C ARG A 45 -22.11 -60.85 -51.79
N HIS A 46 -23.40 -60.58 -51.58
CA HIS A 46 -23.84 -59.42 -50.80
C HIS A 46 -23.48 -59.57 -49.31
N LEU A 47 -23.62 -60.78 -48.74
CA LEU A 47 -23.19 -61.06 -47.36
C LEU A 47 -21.67 -60.90 -47.20
N LEU A 48 -20.87 -61.37 -48.15
CA LEU A 48 -19.43 -61.22 -48.14
C LEU A 48 -19.02 -59.75 -48.21
N ASN A 49 -19.68 -58.96 -49.06
CA ASN A 49 -19.45 -57.52 -49.17
C ASN A 49 -19.82 -56.78 -47.86
N LEU A 50 -20.98 -57.10 -47.27
CA LEU A 50 -21.40 -56.52 -45.99
C LEU A 50 -20.45 -56.91 -44.85
N SER A 51 -20.01 -58.18 -44.81
CA SER A 51 -19.02 -58.67 -43.86
C SER A 51 -17.70 -57.91 -43.98
N LEU A 52 -17.20 -57.72 -45.21
CA LEU A 52 -15.98 -56.96 -45.48
C LEU A 52 -16.12 -55.50 -45.04
N LEU A 53 -17.27 -54.86 -45.33
CA LEU A 53 -17.58 -53.51 -44.90
C LEU A 53 -17.60 -53.39 -43.37
N ILE A 54 -18.28 -54.31 -42.68
CA ILE A 54 -18.36 -54.33 -41.21
C ILE A 54 -16.97 -54.57 -40.61
N ALA A 55 -16.18 -55.50 -41.14
CA ALA A 55 -14.83 -55.78 -40.66
C ALA A 55 -13.93 -54.55 -40.80
N LEU A 56 -13.98 -53.88 -41.95
CA LEU A 56 -13.26 -52.64 -42.19
C LEU A 56 -13.72 -51.53 -41.24
N LEU A 57 -15.03 -51.35 -41.07
CA LEU A 57 -15.60 -50.34 -40.18
C LEU A 57 -15.19 -50.57 -38.73
N VAL A 58 -15.29 -51.80 -38.23
CA VAL A 58 -14.90 -52.16 -36.86
C VAL A 58 -13.40 -51.94 -36.63
N TRP A 59 -12.54 -52.32 -37.58
CA TRP A 59 -11.10 -52.07 -37.48
C TRP A 59 -10.78 -50.57 -37.47
N ALA A 60 -11.47 -49.81 -38.32
CA ALA A 60 -11.26 -48.39 -38.49
C ALA A 60 -11.80 -47.56 -37.31
N LEU A 61 -12.94 -47.95 -36.71
CA LEU A 61 -13.60 -47.24 -35.62
C LEU A 61 -13.08 -47.61 -34.22
N ARG A 62 -12.51 -48.80 -34.05
CA ARG A 62 -11.99 -49.26 -32.75
C ARG A 62 -10.99 -48.30 -32.12
N THR A 63 -10.09 -47.73 -32.92
CA THR A 63 -9.06 -46.81 -32.40
C THR A 63 -9.56 -45.40 -32.07
N PRO A 64 -10.27 -44.66 -32.96
CA PRO A 64 -10.78 -43.34 -32.60
C PRO A 64 -11.81 -43.39 -31.46
N MET A 65 -12.61 -44.46 -31.36
CA MET A 65 -13.60 -44.59 -30.30
C MET A 65 -12.95 -44.83 -28.92
N SER A 66 -11.92 -45.70 -28.85
CA SER A 66 -11.18 -45.91 -27.59
C SER A 66 -10.40 -44.67 -27.18
N ASP A 67 -9.81 -43.95 -28.14
CA ASP A 67 -9.05 -42.75 -27.87
C ASP A 67 -9.95 -41.61 -27.38
N PHE A 68 -11.16 -41.48 -27.92
CA PHE A 68 -12.15 -40.49 -27.47
C PHE A 68 -12.60 -40.75 -26.03
N LEU A 69 -12.95 -42.01 -25.71
CA LEU A 69 -13.37 -42.39 -24.35
C LEU A 69 -12.24 -42.20 -23.33
N ARG A 70 -11.00 -42.58 -23.68
CA ARG A 70 -9.83 -42.35 -22.82
C ARG A 70 -9.55 -40.86 -22.61
N ARG A 71 -9.61 -40.04 -23.66
CA ARG A 71 -9.46 -38.58 -23.55
C ARG A 71 -10.51 -37.97 -22.64
N ARG A 72 -11.77 -38.38 -22.78
CA ARG A 72 -12.85 -37.88 -21.93
C ARG A 72 -12.67 -38.29 -20.47
N GLN A 73 -12.24 -39.53 -20.22
CA GLN A 73 -11.91 -39.99 -18.87
C GLN A 73 -10.75 -39.21 -18.26
N LEU A 74 -9.69 -38.95 -19.03
CA LEU A 74 -8.55 -38.12 -18.57
C LEU A 74 -8.98 -36.69 -18.28
N GLU A 75 -9.77 -36.06 -19.17
CA GLU A 75 -10.27 -34.71 -18.96
C GLU A 75 -11.11 -34.57 -17.69
N VAL A 76 -12.00 -35.54 -17.42
CA VAL A 76 -12.81 -35.54 -16.19
C VAL A 76 -11.94 -35.75 -14.95
N ARG A 77 -10.93 -36.62 -15.02
CA ARG A 77 -9.98 -36.83 -13.92
C ARG A 77 -9.17 -35.57 -13.65
N ASP A 78 -8.62 -34.95 -14.69
CA ASP A 78 -7.86 -33.71 -14.57
C ASP A 78 -8.73 -32.57 -13.99
N GLN A 79 -10.00 -32.47 -14.40
CA GLN A 79 -10.93 -31.48 -13.83
C GLN A 79 -11.24 -31.74 -12.36
N LEU A 80 -11.41 -33.00 -11.96
CA LEU A 80 -11.64 -33.38 -10.57
C LEU A 80 -10.39 -33.11 -9.72
N ASP A 81 -9.20 -33.47 -10.20
CA ASP A 81 -7.93 -33.23 -9.52
C ASP A 81 -7.65 -31.72 -9.41
N ALA A 82 -7.88 -30.96 -10.47
CA ALA A 82 -7.76 -29.51 -10.44
C ALA A 82 -8.75 -28.87 -9.45
N SER A 83 -9.99 -29.34 -9.40
CA SER A 83 -10.97 -28.86 -8.41
C SER A 83 -10.60 -29.25 -6.98
N ALA A 84 -10.04 -30.43 -6.77
CA ALA A 84 -9.59 -30.87 -5.45
C ALA A 84 -8.40 -30.02 -4.97
N ASN A 85 -7.42 -29.79 -5.85
CA ASN A 85 -6.28 -28.92 -5.56
C ASN A 85 -6.71 -27.48 -5.28
N ALA A 86 -7.62 -26.92 -6.10
CA ALA A 86 -8.15 -25.58 -5.87
C ALA A 86 -8.87 -25.44 -4.52
N LYS A 87 -9.58 -26.48 -4.08
CA LYS A 87 -10.20 -26.51 -2.75
C LYS A 87 -9.17 -26.59 -1.64
N ALA A 88 -8.16 -27.45 -1.79
CA ALA A 88 -7.08 -27.57 -0.80
C ALA A 88 -6.29 -26.26 -0.67
N ASP A 89 -5.95 -25.61 -1.78
CA ASP A 89 -5.27 -24.31 -1.79
C ASP A 89 -6.13 -23.22 -1.15
N ALA A 90 -7.44 -23.21 -1.41
CA ALA A 90 -8.37 -22.26 -0.79
C ALA A 90 -8.47 -22.46 0.72
N GLU A 91 -8.57 -23.72 1.17
CA GLU A 91 -8.61 -24.08 2.60
C GLU A 91 -7.30 -23.70 3.30
N GLN A 92 -6.15 -23.97 2.67
CA GLN A 92 -4.85 -23.59 3.21
C GLN A 92 -4.71 -22.06 3.35
N ARG A 93 -5.12 -21.31 2.33
CA ARG A 93 -5.13 -19.83 2.39
C ARG A 93 -6.10 -19.31 3.43
N TYR A 94 -7.26 -19.94 3.59
CA TYR A 94 -8.23 -19.58 4.61
C TYR A 94 -7.63 -19.76 6.01
N GLN A 95 -7.01 -20.92 6.28
CA GLN A 95 -6.35 -21.17 7.56
C GLN A 95 -5.18 -20.22 7.83
N GLU A 96 -4.39 -19.89 6.81
CA GLU A 96 -3.32 -18.91 6.93
C GLU A 96 -3.84 -17.50 7.27
N ILE A 97 -4.93 -17.07 6.62
CA ILE A 97 -5.57 -15.78 6.90
C ILE A 97 -6.18 -15.77 8.31
N GLU A 98 -6.85 -16.85 8.70
CA GLU A 98 -7.47 -16.99 10.03
C GLU A 98 -6.40 -16.93 11.13
N THR A 99 -5.27 -17.62 10.93
CA THR A 99 -4.14 -17.59 11.88
C THR A 99 -3.58 -16.18 12.00
N ARG A 100 -3.33 -15.51 10.86
CA ARG A 100 -2.86 -14.12 10.83
C ARG A 100 -3.85 -13.18 11.53
N LEU A 101 -5.15 -13.37 11.31
CA LEU A 101 -6.20 -12.54 11.94
C LEU A 101 -6.28 -12.75 13.46
N GLY A 102 -6.07 -13.98 13.93
CA GLY A 102 -5.92 -14.28 15.36
C GLY A 102 -4.71 -13.58 15.97
N ASP A 103 -3.56 -13.64 15.30
CA ASP A 103 -2.34 -12.98 15.75
C ASP A 103 -2.48 -11.44 15.76
N PHE A 104 -3.16 -10.87 14.77
CA PHE A 104 -3.41 -9.42 14.68
C PHE A 104 -4.19 -8.85 15.85
N GLN A 105 -5.13 -9.59 16.44
CA GLN A 105 -5.86 -9.13 17.63
C GLN A 105 -4.92 -8.98 18.83
N GLY A 106 -4.03 -9.95 19.05
CA GLY A 106 -3.03 -9.88 20.10
C GLY A 106 -1.99 -8.78 19.87
N GLU A 107 -1.63 -8.53 18.61
CA GLU A 107 -0.73 -7.41 18.25
C GLU A 107 -1.40 -6.05 18.46
N LEU A 108 -2.70 -5.92 18.16
CA LEU A 108 -3.49 -4.71 18.44
C LEU A 108 -3.58 -4.43 19.94
N ASP A 109 -3.82 -5.44 20.78
CA ASP A 109 -3.89 -5.26 22.22
C ASP A 109 -2.55 -4.82 22.82
N LYS A 110 -1.44 -5.38 22.31
CA LYS A 110 -0.09 -4.92 22.66
C LYS A 110 0.14 -3.49 22.23
N LEU A 111 -0.17 -3.15 20.97
CA LEU A 111 -0.04 -1.79 20.46
C LEU A 111 -0.86 -0.79 21.28
N MET A 112 -2.09 -1.14 21.67
CA MET A 112 -2.94 -0.29 22.49
C MET A 112 -2.39 -0.11 23.91
N THR A 113 -1.70 -1.12 24.45
CA THR A 113 -1.02 -1.03 25.75
C THR A 113 0.18 -0.10 25.65
N ASP A 114 1.03 -0.28 24.63
CA ASP A 114 2.22 0.54 24.39
C ASP A 114 1.83 2.01 24.15
N VAL A 115 0.79 2.26 23.33
CA VAL A 115 0.28 3.62 23.08
C VAL A 115 -0.23 4.29 24.36
N ARG A 116 -0.85 3.54 25.28
CA ARG A 116 -1.29 4.09 26.56
C ARG A 116 -0.11 4.43 27.46
N GLU A 117 0.88 3.55 27.54
CA GLU A 117 2.09 3.78 28.33
C GLU A 117 2.87 5.00 27.82
N ASP A 118 3.05 5.10 26.50
CA ASP A 118 3.69 6.24 25.84
C ASP A 118 2.91 7.54 26.07
N ALA A 119 1.58 7.49 25.98
CA ALA A 119 0.72 8.65 26.25
C ALA A 119 0.83 9.12 27.70
N GLU A 120 0.88 8.20 28.67
CA GLU A 120 1.08 8.52 30.08
C GLU A 120 2.48 9.07 30.36
N MET A 121 3.50 8.55 29.69
CA MET A 121 4.88 9.05 29.80
C MET A 121 4.99 10.46 29.23
N GLU A 122 4.46 10.69 28.03
CA GLU A 122 4.50 12.01 27.38
C GLU A 122 3.68 13.02 28.17
N ARG A 123 2.52 12.63 28.70
CA ARG A 123 1.72 13.50 29.58
C ARG A 123 2.52 13.94 30.80
N ARG A 124 3.18 13.00 31.49
CA ARG A 124 4.03 13.32 32.65
C ARG A 124 5.20 14.23 32.26
N SER A 125 5.80 14.00 31.10
CA SER A 125 6.87 14.85 30.56
C SER A 125 6.40 16.28 30.25
N ILE A 126 5.18 16.44 29.70
CA ILE A 126 4.58 17.74 29.43
C ILE A 126 4.27 18.47 30.75
N GLU A 127 3.66 17.79 31.72
CA GLU A 127 3.36 18.34 33.04
C GLU A 127 4.64 18.81 33.74
N ALA A 128 5.69 17.99 33.78
CA ALA A 128 6.98 18.35 34.36
C ALA A 128 7.65 19.55 33.65
N ARG A 129 7.61 19.59 32.31
CA ARG A 129 8.12 20.73 31.53
C ARG A 129 7.32 22.00 31.79
N ALA A 130 6.00 21.89 31.94
CA ALA A 130 5.13 23.03 32.24
C ALA A 130 5.42 23.60 33.63
N GLU A 131 5.58 22.74 34.65
CA GLU A 131 5.97 23.17 36.00
C GLU A 131 7.35 23.83 36.03
N GLN A 132 8.34 23.22 35.36
CA GLN A 132 9.67 23.80 35.24
C GLN A 132 9.65 25.16 34.52
N THR A 133 8.85 25.28 33.46
CA THR A 133 8.73 26.54 32.72
C THR A 133 8.02 27.60 33.56
N SER A 134 6.97 27.23 34.30
CA SER A 134 6.24 28.12 35.20
C SER A 134 7.16 28.69 36.29
N THR A 135 7.93 27.82 36.95
CA THR A 135 8.87 28.24 37.99
C THR A 135 9.99 29.15 37.46
N GLN A 136 10.51 28.87 36.26
CA GLN A 136 11.46 29.75 35.58
C GLN A 136 10.85 31.10 35.24
N LEU A 137 9.61 31.12 34.75
CA LEU A 137 8.90 32.34 34.39
C LEU A 137 8.63 33.20 35.62
N GLU A 138 8.20 32.61 36.74
CA GLU A 138 8.04 33.33 38.00
C GLU A 138 9.34 33.92 38.51
N ALA A 139 10.44 33.17 38.44
CA ALA A 139 11.76 33.66 38.84
C ALA A 139 12.22 34.82 37.94
N ALA A 140 12.02 34.72 36.63
CA ALA A 140 12.33 35.78 35.67
C ALA A 140 11.47 37.03 35.89
N ALA A 141 10.17 36.85 36.16
CA ALA A 141 9.25 37.95 36.48
C ALA A 141 9.67 38.68 37.75
N LYS A 142 10.02 37.95 38.83
CA LYS A 142 10.51 38.55 40.08
C LYS A 142 11.78 39.38 39.85
N ARG A 143 12.77 38.84 39.12
CA ARG A 143 13.99 39.58 38.75
C ARG A 143 13.68 40.83 37.95
N THR A 144 12.77 40.74 36.97
CA THR A 144 12.37 41.89 36.15
C THR A 144 11.71 42.97 37.00
N VAL A 145 10.81 42.58 37.92
CA VAL A 145 10.17 43.52 38.85
C VAL A 145 11.20 44.21 39.76
N GLU A 146 12.17 43.47 40.30
CA GLU A 146 13.24 44.05 41.13
C GLU A 146 14.10 45.04 40.34
N GLU A 147 14.44 44.71 39.10
CA GLU A 147 15.20 45.59 38.20
C GLU A 147 14.43 46.87 37.86
N GLU A 148 13.15 46.75 37.50
CA GLU A 148 12.28 47.90 37.20
C GLU A 148 12.05 48.77 38.43
N LEU A 149 11.85 48.17 39.61
CA LEU A 149 11.74 48.90 40.87
C LEU A 149 13.03 49.68 41.19
N ARG A 150 14.19 49.07 40.92
CA ARG A 150 15.49 49.74 41.08
C ARG A 150 15.63 50.91 40.11
N ARG A 151 15.23 50.73 38.84
CA ARG A 151 15.22 51.81 37.83
C ARG A 151 14.30 52.95 38.23
N ALA A 152 13.06 52.64 38.64
CA ALA A 152 12.09 53.63 39.10
C ALA A 152 12.60 54.43 40.32
N ARG A 153 13.23 53.76 41.29
CA ARG A 153 13.85 54.44 42.44
C ARG A 153 14.98 55.38 42.04
N LEU A 154 15.83 54.98 41.09
CA LEU A 154 16.90 55.82 40.57
C LEU A 154 16.36 57.04 39.83
N ALA A 155 15.32 56.85 39.01
CA ALA A 155 14.63 57.95 38.32
C ALA A 155 14.04 58.97 39.31
N LEU A 156 13.27 58.50 40.30
CA LEU A 156 12.69 59.36 41.34
C LEU A 156 13.76 60.11 42.14
N ARG A 157 14.88 59.45 42.44
CA ARG A 157 15.99 60.08 43.14
C ARG A 157 16.65 61.17 42.29
N SER A 158 16.84 60.94 40.99
CA SER A 158 17.35 61.95 40.07
C SER A 158 16.43 63.16 40.03
N GLU A 159 15.12 62.94 39.85
CA GLU A 159 14.12 64.00 39.78
C GLU A 159 14.04 64.81 41.08
N ALA A 160 14.13 64.15 42.24
CA ALA A 160 14.20 64.83 43.53
C ALA A 160 15.47 65.67 43.70
N ILE A 161 16.62 65.20 43.21
CA ILE A 161 17.87 65.97 43.19
C ILE A 161 17.73 67.19 42.29
N ASP A 162 17.19 67.02 41.08
CA ASP A 162 17.00 68.10 40.12
C ASP A 162 16.06 69.17 40.67
N LEU A 163 14.96 68.77 41.33
CA LEU A 163 14.04 69.69 41.99
C LEU A 163 14.70 70.43 43.16
N ALA A 164 15.46 69.72 44.00
CA ALA A 164 16.17 70.32 45.13
C ALA A 164 17.24 71.33 44.67
N VAL A 165 18.00 71.01 43.62
CA VAL A 165 18.97 71.91 43.00
C VAL A 165 18.28 73.13 42.39
N GLY A 166 17.13 72.93 41.72
CA GLY A 166 16.30 74.02 41.21
C GLY A 166 15.83 74.96 42.31
N MET A 167 15.26 74.44 43.39
CA MET A 167 14.83 75.23 44.54
C MET A 167 15.99 75.96 45.23
N ALA A 168 17.15 75.31 45.36
CA ALA A 168 18.34 75.93 45.92
C ALA A 168 18.85 77.08 45.03
N LYS A 169 18.85 76.89 43.71
CA LYS A 169 19.19 77.92 42.71
C LYS A 169 18.25 79.12 42.80
N ASP A 170 16.93 78.89 42.85
CA ASP A 170 15.94 79.95 42.95
C ASP A 170 16.08 80.73 44.26
N ARG A 171 16.28 80.02 45.38
CA ARG A 171 16.48 80.67 46.69
C ARG A 171 17.77 81.48 46.74
N LEU A 172 18.87 80.95 46.19
CA LEU A 172 20.15 81.66 46.10
C LEU A 172 20.03 82.90 45.21
N SER A 173 19.37 82.79 44.05
CA SER A 173 19.16 83.92 43.14
C SER A 173 18.33 85.03 43.77
N ASN A 174 17.39 84.71 44.66
CA ASN A 174 16.53 85.69 45.32
C ASN A 174 17.17 86.32 46.58
N GLN A 175 18.21 85.71 47.15
CA GLN A 175 18.83 86.17 48.41
C GLN A 175 20.24 86.76 48.25
N VAL A 176 20.91 86.54 47.13
CA VAL A 176 22.24 87.13 46.86
C VAL A 176 22.12 88.63 46.59
N GLY A 177 22.80 89.43 47.40
CA GLY A 177 22.98 90.87 47.22
C GLY A 177 24.45 91.28 47.05
N ASP A 178 24.71 92.57 46.90
CA ASP A 178 26.04 93.13 46.60
C ASP A 178 27.13 92.76 47.63
N ASP A 179 26.79 92.67 48.91
CA ASP A 179 27.73 92.27 49.98
C ASP A 179 28.16 90.80 49.87
N ASP A 180 27.26 89.91 49.42
CA ASP A 180 27.59 88.51 49.18
C ASP A 180 28.51 88.36 47.95
N GLN A 181 28.30 89.16 46.90
CA GLN A 181 29.18 89.19 45.73
C GLN A 181 30.60 89.66 46.06
N LYS A 182 30.74 90.71 46.88
CA LYS A 182 32.06 91.15 47.36
C LYS A 182 32.75 90.06 48.19
N ARG A 183 32.06 89.45 49.15
CA ARG A 183 32.62 88.36 49.98
C ARG A 183 32.98 87.11 49.17
N LEU A 184 32.25 86.82 48.10
CA LEU A 184 32.59 85.74 47.16
C LEU A 184 33.83 86.07 46.34
N THR A 185 33.98 87.31 45.90
CA THR A 185 35.14 87.80 45.14
C THR A 185 36.41 87.75 46.00
N ASP A 186 36.34 88.25 47.23
CA ASP A 186 37.48 88.22 48.17
C ASP A 186 37.93 86.78 48.46
N ARG A 187 36.99 85.86 48.71
CA ARG A 187 37.32 84.43 48.90
C ARG A 187 37.91 83.78 47.66
N TYR A 188 37.49 84.20 46.47
CA TYR A 188 38.05 83.67 45.22
C TYR A 188 39.50 84.15 45.04
N LEU A 189 39.76 85.42 45.33
CA LEU A 189 41.11 86.01 45.29
C LEU A 189 42.03 85.34 46.31
N ASP A 190 41.57 85.11 47.54
CA ASP A 190 42.33 84.38 48.57
C ASP A 190 42.66 82.95 48.13
N ARG A 191 41.68 82.21 47.58
CA ARG A 191 41.87 80.82 47.13
C ARG A 191 42.84 80.72 45.95
N VAL A 192 42.81 81.68 45.03
CA VAL A 192 43.76 81.76 43.90
C VAL A 192 45.16 82.11 44.39
N GLN A 193 45.30 83.00 45.38
CA GLN A 193 46.60 83.27 46.01
C GLN A 193 47.15 82.03 46.74
N GLU A 194 46.30 81.30 47.46
CA GLU A 194 46.66 80.07 48.17
C GLU A 194 47.13 78.96 47.22
N THR A 195 46.47 78.81 46.05
CA THR A 195 46.89 77.85 45.00
C THR A 195 48.07 78.33 44.14
N SER A 196 48.40 79.64 44.16
CA SER A 196 49.57 80.19 43.47
C SER A 196 50.84 80.20 44.35
N GLN A 197 50.71 79.91 45.64
CA GLN A 197 51.82 79.77 46.59
C GLN A 197 52.21 78.30 46.88
N SER A 198 51.52 77.33 46.29
CA SER A 198 51.90 75.91 46.25
C SER A 198 52.50 75.53 44.89
#